data_AF-A0A821JKC6-F1
#
_entry.id   AF-A0A821JKC6-F1
#
_cell.length_a   1.000
_cell.length_b   1.000
_cell.length_c   1.000
_cell.angle_alpha   90.00
_cell.angle_beta   90.00
_cell.angle_gamma   90.00
#
_symmetry.space_group_name_H-M   'P 1'
#
loop_
_entity.id
_entity.type
_entity.pdbx_description
1 polymer ?
#
loop_
_entity_poly.entity_id
_entity_poly.type
_entity_poly.pdbx_seq_one_letter_code
_entity_poly.pdbx_strand_id
1 'polypeptide(L)'
;MSNSFEQISTSFCNTHTSFFFFSAAKRLMREAIELKESTELFYCQPIQNNLYEWHFTIRGPKDTEFEHGIYHGRILLPPEYPMKPPSIIFLT
;
A
#
# COMPACT_ATOMS: atom_id res chain seq x y z
N MET A 1 28.65 18.16 14.81
CA MET A 1 28.25 16.79 14.42
C MET A 1 26.75 16.79 14.18
N SER A 2 26.33 17.39 13.06
CA SER A 2 24.96 17.41 12.58
C SER A 2 24.86 16.41 11.42
N ASN A 3 23.98 15.43 11.59
CA ASN A 3 23.85 14.28 10.70
C ASN A 3 23.41 14.69 9.29
N SER A 4 24.16 14.21 8.29
CA SER A 4 23.96 14.42 6.85
C SER A 4 22.71 13.75 6.26
N PHE A 5 21.65 13.53 7.04
CA PHE A 5 20.45 12.79 6.60
C PHE A 5 19.26 13.69 6.23
N GLU A 6 19.25 14.96 6.65
CA GLU A 6 18.21 15.93 6.25
C GLU A 6 18.49 16.61 4.89
N GLN A 7 19.67 16.42 4.31
CA GLN A 7 20.09 17.12 3.09
C GLN A 7 19.71 16.41 1.78
N ILE A 8 19.08 15.22 1.84
CA ILE A 8 18.70 14.48 0.62
C ILE A 8 17.26 14.80 0.18
N SER A 9 16.48 15.53 0.99
CA SER A 9 15.07 15.84 0.67
C SER A 9 14.86 17.15 -0.11
N THR A 10 15.87 18.01 -0.24
CA THR A 10 15.68 19.40 -0.70
C THR A 10 16.37 19.76 -2.01
N SER A 11 16.56 18.81 -2.93
CA SER A 11 17.18 19.13 -4.24
C SER A 11 16.51 18.50 -5.47
N PHE A 12 15.22 18.16 -5.40
CA PHE A 12 14.44 17.86 -6.60
C PHE A 12 12.99 18.36 -6.47
N CYS A 13 12.82 19.68 -6.52
CA CYS A 13 11.52 20.26 -6.88
C CYS A 13 11.77 21.52 -7.73
N ASN A 14 12.01 21.30 -9.01
CA ASN A 14 11.78 22.30 -10.04
C ASN A 14 10.58 21.85 -10.87
N THR A 15 9.77 22.83 -11.28
CA THR A 15 8.59 22.76 -12.15
C THR A 15 7.26 22.29 -11.53
N HIS A 16 6.62 23.22 -10.83
CA HIS A 16 5.22 23.64 -10.99
C HIS A 16 4.17 22.58 -11.40
N THR A 17 4.05 21.48 -10.67
CA THR A 17 2.80 20.75 -10.38
C THR A 17 3.16 19.72 -9.32
N SER A 18 2.68 19.84 -8.07
CA SER A 18 2.50 18.75 -7.07
C SER A 18 2.46 19.30 -5.64
N PHE A 19 1.46 20.12 -5.31
CA PHE A 19 1.20 20.50 -3.91
C PHE A 19 0.14 19.61 -3.23
N PHE A 20 -0.39 18.59 -3.93
CA PHE A 20 -1.44 17.69 -3.41
C PHE A 20 -0.96 16.27 -3.05
N PHE A 21 0.26 15.87 -3.40
CA PHE A 21 0.72 14.47 -3.30
C PHE A 21 1.34 14.05 -1.96
N PHE A 22 1.66 14.99 -1.05
CA PHE A 22 2.40 14.65 0.19
C PHE A 22 1.53 14.09 1.33
N SER A 23 0.21 14.27 1.30
CA SER A 23 -0.68 13.77 2.37
C SER A 23 -1.00 12.27 2.23
N ALA A 24 -1.48 11.87 1.05
CA ALA A 24 -1.90 10.50 0.78
C ALA A 24 -0.72 9.51 0.82
N ALA A 25 0.40 9.83 0.17
CA ALA A 25 1.58 8.98 0.17
C ALA A 25 2.13 8.73 1.58
N LYS A 26 2.14 9.76 2.44
CA LYS A 26 2.58 9.63 3.84
C LYS A 26 1.64 8.72 4.64
N ARG A 27 0.34 8.78 4.39
CA ARG A 27 -0.65 7.88 5.00
C ARG A 27 -0.43 6.43 4.54
N LEU A 28 -0.27 6.21 3.23
CA LEU A 28 -0.04 4.88 2.66
C LEU A 28 1.26 4.24 3.13
N MET A 29 2.34 5.01 3.24
CA MET A 29 3.61 4.51 3.78
C MET A 29 3.46 4.03 5.22
N ARG A 30 2.67 4.73 6.04
CA ARG A 30 2.39 4.30 7.41
C ARG A 30 1.59 3.01 7.45
N GLU A 31 0.54 2.91 6.65
CA GLU A 31 -0.25 1.68 6.53
C GLU A 31 0.60 0.51 6.01
N ALA A 32 1.51 0.75 5.07
CA ALA A 32 2.41 -0.28 4.55
C ALA A 32 3.38 -0.80 5.62
N ILE A 33 3.77 0.04 6.58
CA ILE A 33 4.59 -0.37 7.72
C ILE A 33 3.74 -1.18 8.72
N GLU A 34 2.55 -0.69 9.04
CA GLU A 34 1.63 -1.34 9.98
C GLU A 34 1.15 -2.71 9.47
N LEU A 35 0.92 -2.85 8.17
CA LEU A 35 0.43 -4.08 7.52
C LEU A 35 1.56 -5.02 7.03
N LYS A 36 2.82 -4.64 7.24
CA LYS A 36 3.97 -5.46 6.84
C LYS A 36 3.99 -6.81 7.56
N GLU A 37 3.48 -6.86 8.78
CA GLU A 37 3.39 -8.08 9.56
C GLU A 37 2.28 -8.99 9.01
N SER A 38 2.68 -10.11 8.42
CA SER A 38 1.74 -11.10 7.92
C SER A 38 0.99 -11.76 9.07
N THR A 39 -0.34 -11.76 9.02
CA THR A 39 -1.17 -12.55 9.93
C THR A 39 -1.41 -13.94 9.33
N GLU A 40 -1.80 -14.92 10.13
CA GLU A 40 -2.09 -16.28 9.64
C GLU A 40 -3.24 -16.35 8.63
N LEU A 41 -4.14 -15.36 8.65
CA LEU A 41 -5.35 -15.31 7.83
C LEU A 41 -5.21 -14.46 6.57
N PHE A 42 -4.41 -13.41 6.62
CA PHE A 42 -4.23 -12.49 5.49
C PHE A 42 -2.85 -11.85 5.51
N TYR A 43 -2.42 -11.46 4.31
CA TYR A 43 -1.20 -10.71 4.06
C TYR A 43 -1.47 -9.66 3.00
N CYS A 44 -0.90 -8.46 3.14
CA CYS A 44 -0.96 -7.46 2.09
C CYS A 44 0.29 -6.60 2.10
N GLN A 45 0.73 -6.19 0.91
CA GLN A 45 1.87 -5.30 0.75
C GLN A 45 1.78 -4.50 -0.54
N PRO A 46 2.33 -3.27 -0.58
CA PRO A 46 2.50 -2.54 -1.82
C PRO A 46 3.46 -3.28 -2.77
N ILE A 47 3.21 -3.15 -4.08
CA ILE A 47 4.15 -3.60 -5.11
C ILE A 47 5.39 -2.69 -5.05
N GLN A 48 6.58 -3.28 -5.20
CA GLN A 48 7.88 -2.58 -5.02
C GLN A 48 8.01 -1.26 -5.82
N ASN A 49 7.38 -1.18 -6.99
CA ASN A 49 7.48 -0.04 -7.90
C ASN A 49 6.24 0.88 -7.86
N ASN A 50 5.21 0.56 -7.08
CA ASN A 50 3.97 1.32 -7.05
C ASN A 50 3.28 1.27 -5.68
N LEU A 51 3.36 2.36 -4.92
CA LEU A 51 2.71 2.51 -3.61
C LEU A 51 1.16 2.51 -3.68
N TYR A 52 0.61 2.80 -4.86
CA TYR A 52 -0.84 2.83 -5.10
C TYR A 52 -1.40 1.48 -5.51
N GLU A 53 -0.55 0.47 -5.64
CA GLU A 53 -0.95 -0.86 -6.03
C GLU A 53 -0.43 -1.87 -5.02
N TRP A 54 -1.34 -2.64 -4.46
CA TRP A 54 -1.01 -3.60 -3.41
C TRP A 54 -1.44 -4.99 -3.85
N HIS A 55 -0.66 -5.98 -3.47
CA HIS A 55 -1.05 -7.38 -3.56
C HIS A 55 -1.52 -7.83 -2.19
N PHE A 56 -2.62 -8.57 -2.16
CA PHE A 56 -3.12 -9.19 -0.94
C PHE A 56 -3.34 -10.68 -1.16
N THR A 57 -3.18 -11.44 -0.09
CA THR A 57 -3.44 -12.88 -0.02
C THR A 57 -4.30 -13.14 1.22
N ILE A 58 -5.33 -13.96 1.09
CA ILE A 58 -6.26 -14.34 2.15
C ILE A 58 -6.40 -15.86 2.13
N ARG A 59 -6.39 -16.47 3.31
CA ARG A 59 -6.75 -17.89 3.47
C ARG A 59 -8.25 -18.03 3.57
N GLY A 60 -8.78 -19.06 2.92
CA GLY A 60 -10.19 -19.39 3.03
C GLY A 60 -10.59 -19.66 4.50
N PRO A 61 -11.77 -19.18 4.93
CA PRO A 61 -12.23 -19.39 6.30
C PRO A 61 -12.35 -20.87 6.66
N LYS A 62 -12.11 -21.19 7.93
CA LYS A 62 -12.40 -22.52 8.48
C LYS A 62 -13.90 -22.81 8.41
N ASP A 63 -14.26 -24.07 8.27
CA ASP A 63 -15.64 -24.54 8.22
C ASP A 63 -16.43 -24.05 6.98
N THR A 64 -15.73 -23.77 5.87
CA THR A 64 -16.35 -23.40 4.59
C THR A 64 -15.81 -24.26 3.44
N GLU A 65 -16.50 -24.28 2.30
CA GLU A 65 -16.00 -24.96 1.08
C GLU A 65 -14.69 -24.37 0.55
N PHE A 66 -14.32 -23.18 1.01
CA PHE A 66 -13.10 -22.47 0.67
C PHE A 66 -11.96 -22.76 1.65
N GLU A 67 -12.20 -23.54 2.71
CA GLU A 67 -11.18 -23.91 3.69
C GLU A 67 -9.97 -24.55 3.00
N HIS A 68 -8.76 -24.20 3.46
CA HIS A 68 -7.48 -24.55 2.82
C HIS A 68 -7.21 -23.89 1.45
N GLY A 69 -8.17 -23.13 0.91
CA GLY A 69 -7.96 -22.29 -0.27
C GLY A 69 -7.07 -21.08 0.02
N ILE A 70 -6.28 -20.67 -0.97
CA ILE A 70 -5.49 -19.44 -0.94
C ILE A 70 -6.00 -18.53 -2.05
N TYR A 71 -6.57 -17.41 -1.66
CA TYR A 71 -7.12 -16.40 -2.56
C TYR A 71 -6.20 -15.19 -2.57
N HIS A 72 -5.99 -14.60 -3.72
CA HIS A 72 -5.19 -13.39 -3.80
C HIS A 72 -5.72 -12.43 -4.85
N GLY A 73 -5.27 -11.18 -4.73
CA GLY A 73 -5.78 -10.12 -5.57
C GLY A 73 -4.92 -8.88 -5.54
N ARG A 74 -5.45 -7.82 -6.18
CA ARG A 74 -4.85 -6.50 -6.23
C ARG A 74 -5.79 -5.48 -5.59
N ILE A 75 -5.21 -4.53 -4.87
CA ILE A 75 -5.89 -3.32 -4.39
C ILE A 75 -5.27 -2.14 -5.13
N LEU A 76 -6.12 -1.37 -5.81
CA LEU A 76 -5.74 -0.15 -6.52
C LEU A 76 -6.23 1.05 -5.72
N LEU A 77 -5.29 1.81 -5.18
CA LEU A 77 -5.53 3.02 -4.41
C LEU A 77 -5.45 4.22 -5.37
N PRO A 78 -6.51 5.00 -5.54
CA PRO A 78 -6.44 6.22 -6.33
C PRO A 78 -5.54 7.27 -5.62
N PRO A 79 -4.92 8.20 -6.36
CA PRO A 79 -4.11 9.27 -5.77
C PRO A 79 -4.93 10.19 -4.83
N GLU A 80 -6.26 10.21 -4.98
CA GLU A 80 -7.16 10.94 -4.10
C GLU A 80 -7.59 10.14 -2.85
N TYR A 81 -6.98 8.99 -2.56
CA TYR A 81 -7.20 8.29 -1.29
C TYR A 81 -6.79 9.18 -0.10
N PRO A 82 -7.56 9.24 1.00
CA PRO A 82 -8.74 8.44 1.34
C PRO A 82 -10.09 9.02 0.85
N MET A 83 -10.09 10.13 0.10
CA MET A 83 -11.32 10.77 -0.38
C MET A 83 -12.06 9.94 -1.44
N LYS A 84 -11.33 9.15 -2.23
CA LYS A 84 -11.89 8.12 -3.12
C LYS A 84 -11.59 6.71 -2.58
N PRO A 85 -12.54 5.78 -2.68
CA PRO A 85 -12.35 4.41 -2.20
C PRO A 85 -11.35 3.64 -3.08
N PRO A 86 -10.65 2.64 -2.52
CA PRO A 86 -9.82 1.72 -3.30
C PRO A 86 -10.68 0.78 -4.15
N SER A 87 -10.11 0.29 -5.25
CA SER A 87 -10.71 -0.77 -6.07
C SER A 87 -10.03 -2.11 -5.76
N ILE A 88 -10.82 -3.15 -5.50
CA ILE A 88 -10.32 -4.49 -5.15
C ILE A 88 -10.63 -5.45 -6.30
N ILE A 89 -9.60 -6.19 -6.74
CA ILE A 89 -9.69 -7.14 -7.85
C ILE A 89 -9.20 -8.50 -7.35
N PHE A 90 -10.08 -9.51 -7.39
CA PHE A 90 -9.69 -10.90 -7.15
C PHE A 90 -9.07 -11.50 -8.42
N LEU A 91 -8.01 -12.28 -8.28
CA LEU A 91 -7.31 -12.92 -9.40
C LEU A 91 -7.56 -14.43 -9.48
N THR A 92 -8.05 -15.05 -8.39
CA THR A 92 -8.17 -16.50 -8.22
C THR A 92 -9.50 -16.86 -7.61
#